data_AF-A0A267T5R1-F1
#
_entry.id   AF-A0A267T5R1-F1
#
_cell.length_a   1.000
_cell.length_b   1.000
_cell.length_c   1.000
_cell.angle_alpha   90.00
_cell.angle_beta   90.00
_cell.angle_gamma   90.00
#
_symmetry.space_group_name_H-M   'P 1'
#
loop_
_entity.id
_entity.type
_entity.pdbx_description
1 polymer ?
#
loop_
_entity_poly.entity_id
_entity_poly.type
_entity_poly.pdbx_seq_one_letter_code
_entity_poly.pdbx_strand_id
1 'polypeptide(L)'
;MKTFAQLFSISALTVLSVVSFANNDNNNANKTKTFEVGMFKSKNSLNMNLMLEKVTDKKVKIILKDPSGKVLHQEYVAKNTPSYYGKFDMSQLEDGVYTFEITDGTEKIIKTVNLQSPETQETTRNLTVNK
;
A
#
# COMPACT_ATOMS: atom_id res chain seq x y z
N MET A 1 47.13 -43.69 -9.92
CA MET A 1 45.66 -43.75 -9.74
C MET A 1 45.28 -42.40 -9.12
N LYS A 2 44.75 -41.42 -9.88
CA LYS A 2 43.29 -41.18 -10.13
C LYS A 2 42.54 -41.21 -8.77
N THR A 3 41.94 -40.15 -8.21
CA THR A 3 41.16 -39.04 -8.80
C THR A 3 40.93 -37.92 -7.77
N PHE A 4 40.81 -36.68 -8.26
CA PHE A 4 40.26 -35.51 -7.57
C PHE A 4 38.79 -35.73 -7.21
N ALA A 5 38.42 -35.57 -5.94
CA ALA A 5 37.03 -35.52 -5.51
C ALA A 5 36.47 -34.10 -5.76
N GLN A 6 35.41 -34.05 -6.55
CA GLN A 6 34.76 -32.85 -7.04
C GLN A 6 33.91 -32.19 -5.94
N LEU A 7 34.06 -30.86 -5.85
CA LEU A 7 33.23 -29.95 -5.06
C LEU A 7 31.81 -29.94 -5.62
N PHE A 8 30.82 -30.33 -4.80
CA PHE A 8 29.41 -30.03 -5.07
C PHE A 8 29.13 -28.59 -4.63
N SER A 9 29.27 -27.66 -5.57
CA SER A 9 28.73 -26.30 -5.41
C SER A 9 27.20 -26.36 -5.46
N ILE A 10 26.55 -26.18 -4.31
CA ILE A 10 25.13 -25.85 -4.24
C ILE A 10 25.04 -24.34 -4.52
N SER A 11 24.90 -23.96 -5.79
CA SER A 11 24.49 -22.60 -6.13
C SER A 11 23.03 -22.44 -5.75
N ALA A 12 22.77 -21.83 -4.60
CA ALA A 12 21.45 -21.35 -4.24
C ALA A 12 21.02 -20.30 -5.26
N LEU A 13 20.13 -20.68 -6.17
CA LEU A 13 19.48 -19.79 -7.12
C LEU A 13 18.57 -18.84 -6.33
N THR A 14 19.11 -17.67 -5.94
CA THR A 14 18.29 -16.58 -5.43
C THR A 14 17.52 -15.99 -6.60
N VAL A 15 16.26 -16.41 -6.74
CA VAL A 15 15.33 -15.77 -7.67
C VAL A 15 15.01 -14.38 -7.11
N LEU A 16 15.76 -13.38 -7.55
CA LEU A 16 15.42 -11.98 -7.34
C LEU A 16 14.20 -11.68 -8.21
N SER A 17 13.00 -11.78 -7.63
CA SER A 17 11.78 -11.26 -8.25
C SER A 17 11.88 -9.75 -8.35
N VAL A 18 12.22 -9.24 -9.53
CA VAL A 18 12.13 -7.82 -9.87
C VAL A 18 10.66 -7.41 -9.84
N VAL A 19 10.26 -6.71 -8.77
CA VAL A 19 8.95 -6.04 -8.71
C VAL A 19 9.05 -4.76 -9.55
N SER A 20 8.44 -4.77 -10.75
CA SER A 20 8.29 -3.56 -11.54
C SER A 20 7.12 -2.74 -11.01
N PHE A 21 7.40 -1.65 -10.29
CA PHE A 21 6.40 -0.63 -9.99
C PHE A 21 6.16 0.20 -11.26
N ALA A 22 5.15 -0.15 -12.03
CA ALA A 22 4.65 0.72 -13.09
C ALA A 22 3.98 1.95 -12.45
N ASN A 23 4.74 3.04 -12.30
CA ASN A 23 4.18 4.35 -11.98
C ASN A 23 3.48 4.89 -13.23
N ASN A 24 2.24 4.46 -13.41
CA ASN A 24 1.42 4.81 -14.54
C ASN A 24 0.79 6.19 -14.27
N ASP A 25 1.60 7.25 -14.30
CA ASP A 25 1.13 8.62 -14.49
C ASP A 25 0.62 8.77 -15.92
N ASN A 26 -0.49 8.10 -16.20
CA ASN A 26 -1.20 8.23 -17.46
C ASN A 26 -1.92 9.58 -17.47
N ASN A 27 -1.19 10.66 -17.72
CA ASN A 27 -1.78 11.88 -18.30
C ASN A 27 -2.15 11.58 -19.77
N ASN A 28 -3.04 10.61 -19.97
CA ASN A 28 -3.65 10.34 -21.26
C ASN A 28 -4.89 11.24 -21.36
N ALA A 29 -4.70 12.41 -21.97
CA ALA A 29 -5.69 13.49 -22.10
C ALA A 29 -6.97 13.11 -22.89
N ASN A 30 -7.20 11.83 -23.19
CA ASN A 30 -8.35 11.32 -23.95
C ASN A 30 -9.15 10.21 -23.23
N LYS A 31 -8.85 9.86 -21.98
CA LYS A 31 -9.73 8.98 -21.20
C LYS A 31 -10.79 9.80 -20.47
N THR A 32 -12.06 9.56 -20.76
CA THR A 32 -13.17 10.03 -19.94
C THR A 32 -13.00 9.50 -18.53
N LYS A 33 -12.80 10.40 -17.56
CA LYS A 33 -12.71 10.07 -16.14
C LYS A 33 -14.02 9.45 -15.68
N THR A 34 -13.94 8.32 -14.99
CA THR A 34 -15.08 7.51 -14.53
C THR A 34 -15.35 7.67 -13.04
N PHE A 35 -14.33 8.06 -12.27
CA PHE A 35 -14.43 8.40 -10.84
C PHE A 35 -13.26 9.30 -10.41
N GLU A 36 -13.43 9.97 -9.28
CA GLU A 36 -12.41 10.76 -8.59
C GLU A 36 -12.08 10.14 -7.24
N VAL A 37 -10.83 10.31 -6.79
CA VAL A 37 -10.37 9.80 -5.48
C VAL A 37 -9.57 10.86 -4.74
N GLY A 38 -9.98 11.14 -3.51
CA GLY A 38 -9.22 11.88 -2.51
C GLY A 38 -8.72 10.93 -1.42
N MET A 39 -7.47 11.05 -1.01
CA MET A 39 -6.91 10.26 0.10
C MET A 39 -6.05 11.11 1.01
N PHE A 40 -6.20 10.95 2.32
CA PHE A 40 -5.45 11.70 3.32
C PHE A 40 -5.32 10.95 4.65
N LYS A 41 -4.20 11.19 5.35
CA LYS A 41 -3.95 10.69 6.69
C LYS A 41 -4.68 11.54 7.72
N SER A 42 -5.36 10.92 8.68
CA SER A 42 -5.92 11.63 9.84
C SER A 42 -4.80 12.17 10.73
N LYS A 43 -4.94 13.41 11.19
CA LYS A 43 -3.97 14.07 12.09
C LYS A 43 -3.66 13.18 13.32
N ASN A 44 -2.38 13.07 13.68
CA ASN A 44 -1.89 12.33 14.85
C ASN A 44 -2.36 10.87 14.94
N SER A 45 -2.68 10.22 13.82
CA SER A 45 -3.06 8.81 13.82
C SER A 45 -2.53 8.12 12.56
N LEU A 46 -2.51 6.79 12.57
CA LEU A 46 -2.18 5.97 11.40
C LEU A 46 -3.42 5.59 10.59
N ASN A 47 -4.50 6.37 10.70
CA ASN A 47 -5.70 6.15 9.90
C ASN A 47 -5.59 6.84 8.54
N MET A 48 -5.89 6.09 7.49
CA MET A 48 -6.02 6.61 6.13
C MET A 48 -7.50 6.75 5.76
N ASN A 49 -7.87 7.91 5.24
CA ASN A 49 -9.22 8.18 4.75
C ASN A 49 -9.19 8.17 3.23
N LEU A 50 -10.20 7.55 2.63
CA LEU A 50 -10.41 7.48 1.19
C LEU A 50 -11.81 8.03 0.89
N MET A 51 -11.87 9.04 0.04
CA MET A 51 -13.08 9.58 -0.54
C MET A 51 -13.09 9.22 -2.01
N LEU A 52 -14.23 8.72 -2.48
CA LEU A 52 -14.43 8.37 -3.88
C LEU A 52 -15.76 8.95 -4.35
N GLU A 53 -15.73 9.60 -5.51
CA GLU A 53 -16.93 10.13 -6.16
C GLU A 53 -16.98 9.58 -7.58
N LYS A 54 -18.12 9.02 -7.99
CA LYS A 54 -18.25 8.43 -9.32
C LYS A 54 -18.86 9.41 -10.31
N VAL A 55 -18.26 9.44 -11.49
CA VAL A 55 -18.78 10.14 -12.67
C VAL A 55 -19.70 9.22 -13.48
N THR A 56 -19.57 7.90 -13.30
CA THR A 56 -20.38 6.88 -13.99
C THR A 56 -20.94 5.84 -13.02
N ASP A 57 -22.04 5.17 -13.38
CA ASP A 57 -22.68 4.14 -12.54
C ASP A 57 -21.94 2.78 -12.51
N LYS A 58 -20.65 2.78 -12.86
CA LYS A 58 -19.86 1.55 -12.79
C LYS A 58 -19.59 1.17 -11.33
N LYS A 59 -19.38 -0.14 -11.14
CA LYS A 59 -18.92 -0.71 -9.87
C LYS A 59 -17.43 -0.42 -9.76
N VAL A 60 -16.98 0.11 -8.63
CA VAL A 60 -15.56 0.39 -8.39
C VAL A 60 -15.03 -0.60 -7.34
N LYS A 61 -13.83 -1.12 -7.56
CA LYS A 61 -13.10 -1.99 -6.64
C LYS A 61 -12.02 -1.18 -5.94
N ILE A 62 -11.88 -1.35 -4.63
CA ILE A 62 -10.82 -0.76 -3.82
C ILE A 62 -10.00 -1.91 -3.24
N ILE A 63 -8.68 -1.85 -3.40
CA ILE A 63 -7.74 -2.88 -2.94
C ILE A 63 -6.61 -2.22 -2.16
N LEU A 64 -6.35 -2.67 -0.94
CA LEU A 64 -5.16 -2.32 -0.17
C LEU A 64 -4.16 -3.48 -0.25
N LYS A 65 -2.92 -3.17 -0.62
CA LYS A 65 -1.80 -4.11 -0.69
C LYS A 65 -0.68 -3.70 0.25
N ASP A 66 -0.02 -4.68 0.83
CA ASP A 66 1.20 -4.53 1.62
C ASP A 66 2.43 -4.29 0.71
N PRO A 67 3.63 -4.04 1.29
CA PRO A 67 4.85 -3.80 0.52
C PRO A 67 5.28 -4.98 -0.37
N SER A 68 4.88 -6.20 -0.04
CA SER A 68 5.14 -7.40 -0.86
C SER A 68 4.14 -7.57 -2.00
N GLY A 69 3.10 -6.73 -2.06
CA GLY A 69 2.01 -6.80 -3.03
C GLY A 69 0.87 -7.72 -2.62
N LYS A 70 0.90 -8.30 -1.41
CA LYS A 70 -0.18 -9.14 -0.89
C LYS A 70 -1.38 -8.26 -0.56
N VAL A 71 -2.57 -8.73 -0.94
CA VAL A 71 -3.84 -8.03 -0.67
C VAL A 71 -4.18 -8.17 0.82
N LEU A 72 -4.25 -7.03 1.51
CA LEU A 72 -4.68 -6.94 2.91
C LEU A 72 -6.18 -6.67 3.03
N HIS A 73 -6.73 -5.90 2.09
CA HIS A 73 -8.15 -5.57 2.07
C HIS A 73 -8.65 -5.45 0.62
N GLN A 74 -9.90 -5.85 0.39
CA GLN A 74 -10.58 -5.67 -0.88
C GLN A 74 -12.07 -5.45 -0.65
N GLU A 75 -12.61 -4.41 -1.27
CA GLU A 75 -14.03 -4.12 -1.24
C GLU A 75 -14.53 -3.55 -2.58
N TYR A 76 -15.84 -3.38 -2.67
CA TYR A 76 -16.49 -2.87 -3.86
C TYR A 76 -17.54 -1.82 -3.54
N VAL A 77 -17.46 -0.69 -4.23
CA VAL A 77 -18.51 0.34 -4.29
C VAL A 77 -19.52 -0.08 -5.36
N ALA A 78 -20.78 -0.29 -4.96
CA ALA A 78 -21.84 -0.77 -5.84
C ALA A 78 -22.17 0.26 -6.94
N LYS A 79 -22.77 -0.22 -8.05
CA LYS A 79 -23.13 0.60 -9.22
C LYS A 79 -23.96 1.83 -8.86
N ASN A 80 -24.96 1.66 -7.98
CA ASN A 80 -25.92 2.72 -7.62
C ASN A 80 -25.50 3.55 -6.39
N THR A 81 -24.25 3.45 -5.95
CA THR A 81 -23.71 4.21 -4.82
C THR A 81 -22.86 5.35 -5.35
N PRO A 82 -23.33 6.61 -5.44
CA PRO A 82 -22.64 7.68 -6.17
C PRO A 82 -21.29 8.07 -5.55
N SER A 83 -21.14 7.95 -4.23
CA SER A 83 -19.91 8.27 -3.51
C SER A 83 -19.62 7.24 -2.42
N TYR A 84 -18.36 7.20 -1.98
CA TYR A 84 -17.89 6.30 -0.94
C TYR A 84 -16.89 7.03 -0.02
N TYR A 85 -16.98 6.72 1.27
CA TYR A 85 -16.04 7.16 2.29
C TYR A 85 -15.56 5.95 3.09
N GLY A 86 -14.25 5.70 3.04
CA GLY A 86 -13.59 4.60 3.73
C GLY A 86 -12.55 5.10 4.72
N LYS A 87 -12.47 4.46 5.89
CA LYS A 87 -11.43 4.68 6.89
C LYS A 87 -10.68 3.37 7.12
N PHE A 88 -9.38 3.40 6.88
CA PHE A 88 -8.47 2.27 7.02
C PHE A 88 -7.55 2.51 8.20
N ASP A 89 -7.66 1.66 9.23
CA ASP A 89 -6.74 1.67 10.36
C ASP A 89 -5.45 0.94 9.97
N MET A 90 -4.33 1.67 9.93
CA MET A 90 -3.02 1.13 9.63
C MET A 90 -2.13 1.00 10.87
N SER A 91 -2.69 1.16 12.07
CA SER A 91 -1.93 1.15 13.33
C SER A 91 -1.31 -0.20 13.70
N GLN A 92 -1.89 -1.29 13.21
CA GLN A 92 -1.42 -2.66 13.46
C GLN A 92 -0.52 -3.19 12.33
N LEU A 93 -0.15 -2.32 11.38
CA LEU A 93 0.66 -2.70 10.23
C LEU A 93 2.11 -2.27 10.45
N GLU A 94 3.04 -3.07 9.93
CA GLU A 94 4.46 -2.74 9.97
C GLU A 94 4.79 -1.54 9.08
N ASP A 95 5.85 -0.83 9.44
CA ASP A 95 6.37 0.27 8.64
C ASP A 95 6.73 -0.20 7.22
N GLY A 96 6.36 0.60 6.23
CA GLY A 96 6.56 0.23 4.83
C GLY A 96 5.67 0.99 3.85
N VAL A 97 5.82 0.65 2.57
CA VAL A 97 5.12 1.30 1.47
C VAL A 97 3.88 0.49 1.07
N TYR A 98 2.71 1.02 1.39
CA TYR A 98 1.42 0.41 1.10
C TYR A 98 0.80 0.99 -0.17
N THR A 99 0.03 0.18 -0.88
CA THR A 99 -0.59 0.56 -2.16
C THR A 99 -2.10 0.44 -2.09
N PHE A 100 -2.81 1.52 -2.37
CA PHE A 100 -4.23 1.53 -2.66
C PHE A 100 -4.45 1.53 -4.18
N GLU A 101 -5.16 0.51 -4.66
CA GLU A 101 -5.56 0.37 -6.06
C GLU A 101 -7.08 0.51 -6.15
N ILE A 102 -7.54 1.53 -6.87
CA ILE A 102 -8.95 1.84 -7.09
C ILE A 102 -9.24 1.68 -8.58
N THR A 103 -10.19 0.83 -8.96
CA THR A 103 -10.48 0.57 -10.38
C THR A 103 -11.92 0.15 -10.66
N ASP A 104 -12.48 0.63 -11.77
CA ASP A 104 -13.76 0.18 -12.34
C ASP A 104 -13.58 -0.81 -13.52
N GLY A 105 -12.33 -1.20 -13.80
CA GLY A 105 -11.93 -2.01 -14.96
C GLY A 105 -11.59 -1.19 -16.22
N THR A 106 -12.00 0.08 -16.31
CA THR A 106 -11.70 1.01 -17.41
C THR A 106 -10.61 2.00 -17.03
N GLU A 107 -10.75 2.55 -15.83
CA GLU A 107 -9.82 3.45 -15.15
C GLU A 107 -9.26 2.77 -13.91
N LYS A 108 -8.00 3.06 -13.61
CA LYS A 108 -7.29 2.59 -12.44
C LYS A 108 -6.46 3.72 -11.86
N ILE A 109 -6.71 4.06 -10.60
CA ILE A 109 -5.97 5.04 -9.83
C ILE A 109 -5.17 4.27 -8.76
N ILE A 110 -3.88 4.55 -8.69
CA ILE A 110 -2.96 3.99 -7.69
C ILE A 110 -2.55 5.12 -6.75
N LYS A 111 -2.63 4.87 -5.44
CA LYS A 111 -2.13 5.78 -4.40
C LYS A 111 -1.19 5.01 -3.49
N THR A 112 0.01 5.57 -3.29
CA THR A 112 1.05 4.98 -2.46
C THR A 112 1.12 5.74 -1.14
N VAL A 113 1.25 5.01 -0.03
CA VAL A 113 1.34 5.56 1.33
C VAL A 113 2.59 4.99 1.99
N ASN A 114 3.50 5.86 2.40
CA ASN A 114 4.62 5.45 3.25
C ASN A 114 4.16 5.48 4.72
N LEU A 115 4.05 4.31 5.33
CA LEU A 115 3.73 4.16 6.73
C LEU A 115 5.03 4.14 7.53
N GLN A 116 5.17 5.12 8.43
CA GLN A 116 6.27 5.21 9.36
C GLN A 116 5.70 5.48 10.75
N SER A 117 6.03 4.61 11.69
CA SER A 117 5.68 4.75 13.09
C SER A 117 6.54 5.86 13.70
N PRO A 118 5.96 6.74 14.55
CA PRO A 118 6.77 7.70 15.29
C PRO A 118 7.71 6.92 16.22
N GLU A 119 9.01 7.24 16.20
CA GLU A 119 9.98 6.65 17.12
C GLU A 119 9.51 6.82 18.57
N THR A 120 9.40 5.71 19.30
CA THR A 120 9.12 5.72 20.73
C THR A 120 10.32 6.32 21.43
N GLN A 121 10.24 7.59 21.82
CA GLN A 121 11.25 8.17 22.70
C GLN A 121 11.07 7.54 24.08
N GLU A 122 11.95 6.62 24.44
CA GLU A 122 12.02 6.11 25.82
C GLU A 122 12.40 7.26 26.75
N THR A 123 11.45 7.74 27.54
CA THR A 123 11.72 8.73 28.59
C THR A 123 12.48 8.05 29.73
N THR A 124 13.81 8.14 29.73
CA THR A 124 14.63 7.76 30.88
C THR A 124 14.33 8.72 32.04
N ARG A 125 13.57 8.26 33.04
CA ARG A 125 13.34 9.02 34.27
C ARG A 125 14.56 8.88 35.17
N ASN A 126 15.45 9.86 35.16
CA ASN A 126 16.54 9.95 36.12
C ASN A 126 15.97 10.32 37.49
N LEU A 127 16.00 9.37 38.43
CA LEU A 127 15.65 9.61 39.83
C LEU A 127 16.90 10.11 40.56
N THR A 128 16.95 11.41 40.86
CA THR A 128 17.95 11.96 41.78
C THR A 128 17.46 11.80 43.20
N VAL A 129 18.15 10.97 44.00
CA VAL A 129 17.94 10.92 45.46
C VAL A 129 18.82 11.99 46.10
N ASN A 130 18.19 12.99 46.73
CA ASN A 130 18.91 13.98 47.53
C ASN A 130 19.26 13.37 48.89
N LYS A 131 20.54 13.48 49.29
CA LYS A 131 21.09 12.99 50.54
C LYS A 131 21.17 14.10 51.58
#